data_AF-A0A968J5S1-F1
#
_entry.id   AF-A0A968J5S1-F1
#
_cell.length_a   1.000
_cell.length_b   1.000
_cell.length_c   1.000
_cell.angle_alpha   90.00
_cell.angle_beta   90.00
_cell.angle_gamma   90.00
#
_symmetry.space_group_name_H-M   'P 1'
#
loop_
_entity.id
_entity.type
_entity.pdbx_description
1 polymer ?
#
loop_
_entity_poly.entity_id
_entity_poly.type
_entity_poly.pdbx_seq_one_letter_code
_entity_poly.pdbx_strand_id
1 'polypeptide(L)'
;MALGPFPVMESGIVLSGLVGGLLVALAVRLPAAMGMAIAGVLAIAHGWAHGAEMPAAGDGLAYGLGFGLATSLLLLSGIGLASVCQRWEQPRSLQGIGALLALSSLYLWFA
;
A
#
# COMPACT_ATOMS: atom_id res chain seq x y z
N MET A 1 22.13 0.97 -10.96
CA MET A 1 20.90 0.38 -10.39
C MET A 1 21.33 -0.60 -9.32
N ALA A 2 21.62 -0.09 -8.13
CA ALA A 2 22.10 -0.93 -7.04
C ALA A 2 20.88 -1.65 -6.47
N LEU A 3 20.65 -2.88 -6.95
CA LEU A 3 19.80 -3.84 -6.25
C LEU A 3 20.32 -3.87 -4.81
N GLY A 4 19.50 -3.43 -3.85
CA GLY A 4 19.77 -3.77 -2.45
C GLY A 4 19.85 -5.30 -2.33
N PRO A 5 20.39 -5.86 -1.24
CA PRO A 5 20.63 -7.30 -1.11
C PRO A 5 19.36 -8.19 -1.20
N PHE A 6 18.17 -7.63 -1.47
CA PHE A 6 16.90 -8.33 -1.53
C PHE A 6 16.03 -7.95 -2.74
N PRO A 7 16.38 -8.39 -3.97
CA PRO A 7 15.59 -8.17 -5.19
C PRO A 7 14.13 -8.66 -5.08
N VAL A 8 13.91 -9.70 -4.26
CA VAL A 8 12.59 -10.27 -3.98
C VAL A 8 11.70 -9.28 -3.24
N MET A 9 12.27 -8.46 -2.35
CA MET A 9 11.49 -7.52 -1.54
C MET A 9 11.13 -6.27 -2.34
N GLU A 10 12.05 -5.77 -3.17
CA GLU A 10 11.74 -4.70 -4.15
C GLU A 10 10.59 -5.14 -5.08
N SER A 11 10.65 -6.37 -5.61
CA SER A 11 9.56 -6.94 -6.41
C SER A 11 8.25 -7.04 -5.64
N GLY A 12 8.30 -7.45 -4.36
CA GLY A 12 7.13 -7.53 -3.49
C GLY A 12 6.47 -6.16 -3.23
N ILE A 13 7.27 -5.11 -3.10
CA ILE A 13 6.79 -3.73 -2.94
C ILE A 13 6.06 -3.29 -4.21
N VAL A 14 6.69 -3.44 -5.37
CA VAL A 14 6.10 -3.05 -6.66
C VAL A 14 4.81 -3.84 -6.94
N LEU A 15 4.81 -5.15 -6.66
CA LEU A 15 3.62 -6.00 -6.80
C LEU A 15 2.47 -5.55 -5.89
N SER A 16 2.76 -5.09 -4.68
CA SER A 16 1.70 -4.62 -3.78
C SER A 16 1.00 -3.38 -4.34
N GLY A 17 1.77 -2.43 -4.90
CA GLY A 17 1.23 -1.25 -5.58
C GLY A 17 0.41 -1.62 -6.81
N LEU A 18 0.89 -2.58 -7.61
CA LEU A 18 0.19 -3.08 -8.79
C LEU A 18 -1.15 -3.74 -8.41
N VAL A 19 -1.15 -4.67 -7.45
CA VAL A 19 -2.36 -5.39 -7.00
C VAL A 19 -3.36 -4.41 -6.40
N GLY A 20 -2.93 -3.53 -5.50
CA GLY A 20 -3.80 -2.52 -4.90
C GLY A 20 -4.39 -1.57 -5.94
N GLY A 21 -3.57 -1.08 -6.87
CA GLY A 21 -4.00 -0.23 -7.98
C GLY A 21 -5.03 -0.91 -8.87
N LEU A 22 -4.79 -2.17 -9.26
CA LEU A 22 -5.73 -2.95 -10.09
C LEU A 22 -7.06 -3.21 -9.39
N LEU A 23 -7.04 -3.56 -8.10
CA LEU A 23 -8.28 -3.77 -7.33
C LEU A 23 -9.15 -2.50 -7.32
N VAL A 24 -8.53 -1.32 -7.17
CA VAL A 24 -9.23 -0.03 -7.23
C VAL A 24 -9.67 0.32 -8.65
N ALA A 25 -8.77 0.19 -9.64
CA ALA A 25 -9.02 0.52 -11.04
C ALA A 25 -10.18 -0.27 -11.65
N LEU A 26 -10.26 -1.55 -11.31
CA LEU A 26 -11.29 -2.47 -11.79
C LEU A 26 -12.53 -2.50 -10.86
N ALA A 27 -12.55 -1.68 -9.80
CA ALA A 27 -13.59 -1.66 -8.77
C ALA A 27 -13.95 -3.07 -8.25
N VAL A 28 -12.94 -3.88 -7.99
CA VAL A 28 -13.12 -5.24 -7.47
C VAL A 28 -13.72 -5.17 -6.08
N ARG A 29 -14.89 -5.78 -5.90
CA ARG A 29 -15.57 -5.84 -4.60
C ARG A 29 -15.26 -7.17 -3.92
N LEU A 30 -14.42 -7.11 -2.88
CA LEU A 30 -14.02 -8.27 -2.09
C LEU A 30 -14.80 -8.31 -0.77
N PRO A 31 -15.14 -9.49 -0.23
CA PRO A 31 -15.50 -9.64 1.17
C PRO A 31 -14.40 -9.06 2.06
N ALA A 32 -14.77 -8.37 3.14
CA ALA A 32 -13.82 -7.67 4.01
C ALA A 32 -12.67 -8.58 4.49
N ALA A 33 -12.98 -9.82 4.87
CA ALA A 33 -11.98 -10.81 5.29
C ALA A 33 -10.93 -11.08 4.19
N MET A 34 -11.34 -11.16 2.93
CA MET A 34 -10.42 -11.39 1.81
C MET A 34 -9.58 -10.16 1.51
N GLY A 35 -10.17 -8.96 1.58
CA GLY A 35 -9.43 -7.71 1.46
C GLY A 35 -8.36 -7.56 2.56
N MET A 36 -8.71 -7.87 3.81
CA MET A 36 -7.75 -7.88 4.93
C MET A 36 -6.65 -8.93 4.75
N ALA A 37 -6.98 -10.13 4.27
CA ALA A 37 -5.97 -11.17 4.02
C ALA A 37 -4.97 -10.74 2.94
N ILE A 38 -5.45 -10.18 1.82
CA ILE A 38 -4.58 -9.64 0.76
C ILE A 38 -3.70 -8.52 1.31
N ALA A 39 -4.30 -7.54 2.01
CA ALA A 39 -3.55 -6.43 2.59
C ALA A 39 -2.49 -6.92 3.59
N GLY A 40 -2.82 -7.91 4.43
CA GLY A 40 -1.90 -8.51 5.40
C GLY A 40 -0.71 -9.21 4.74
N VAL A 41 -0.94 -9.95 3.66
CA VAL A 41 0.15 -10.60 2.89
C VAL A 41 1.04 -9.55 2.24
N LEU A 42 0.46 -8.54 1.58
CA LEU A 42 1.21 -7.46 0.93
C LEU A 42 1.98 -6.59 1.93
N ALA A 43 1.49 -6.46 3.17
CA ALA A 43 2.14 -5.72 4.24
C ALA A 43 3.48 -6.33 4.68
N ILE A 44 3.75 -7.61 4.40
CA ILE A 44 5.05 -8.23 4.71
C ILE A 44 6.17 -7.57 3.91
N ALA A 45 5.94 -7.32 2.61
CA ALA A 45 6.95 -6.72 1.73
C ALA A 45 7.28 -5.28 2.14
N HIS A 46 6.24 -4.45 2.32
CA HIS A 46 6.40 -3.07 2.76
C HIS A 46 6.90 -2.95 4.20
N GLY A 47 6.40 -3.81 5.11
CA GLY A 47 6.80 -3.81 6.51
C GLY A 47 8.27 -4.18 6.70
N TRP A 48 8.80 -5.10 5.87
CA TRP A 48 10.23 -5.37 5.84
C TRP A 48 11.05 -4.16 5.39
N ALA A 49 10.60 -3.44 4.36
CA ALA A 49 11.29 -2.23 3.88
C ALA A 49 11.36 -1.16 4.96
N HIS A 50 10.25 -0.90 5.66
CA HIS A 50 10.24 0.02 6.80
C HIS A 50 11.20 -0.40 7.91
N GLY A 51 11.26 -1.70 8.23
CA GLY A 51 12.23 -2.23 9.20
C GLY A 51 13.68 -2.07 8.75
N ALA A 52 13.95 -2.31 7.46
CA ALA A 52 15.29 -2.18 6.87
C ALA A 52 15.77 -0.71 6.80
N GLU A 53 14.85 0.23 6.62
CA GLU A 53 15.12 1.68 6.58
C GLU A 53 15.06 2.34 7.97
N MET A 54 14.75 1.58 9.02
CA MET A 54 14.70 2.07 10.39
C MET A 54 16.08 2.64 10.80
N PRO A 55 16.14 3.81 11.48
CA PRO A 55 17.40 4.35 11.98
C PRO A 55 18.14 3.33 12.87
N ALA A 56 19.38 3.01 12.52
CA ALA A 56 20.19 2.02 13.26
C ALA A 56 20.43 2.40 14.73
N ALA A 57 20.39 3.70 15.06
CA ALA A 57 20.52 4.22 16.42
C ALA A 57 19.17 4.41 17.14
N GLY A 58 18.04 4.04 16.51
CA GLY A 58 16.69 4.21 17.07
C GLY A 58 16.23 3.02 17.91
N ASP A 59 15.28 3.27 18.82
CA ASP A 59 14.55 2.21 19.52
C ASP A 59 13.51 1.58 18.58
N GLY A 60 13.71 0.30 18.24
CA GLY A 60 12.82 -0.43 17.33
C GLY A 60 11.40 -0.61 17.85
N LEU A 61 11.20 -0.66 19.18
CA LEU A 61 9.85 -0.73 19.75
C LEU A 61 9.12 0.60 19.58
N ALA A 62 9.78 1.72 19.90
CA ALA A 62 9.23 3.05 19.70
C ALA A 62 8.91 3.31 18.21
N TYR A 63 9.80 2.91 17.30
CA TYR A 63 9.57 2.99 15.86
C TYR A 63 8.34 2.17 15.44
N GLY A 64 8.26 0.90 15.86
CA GLY A 64 7.14 0.02 15.52
C GLY A 64 5.80 0.53 16.03
N LEU A 65 5.75 1.04 17.25
CA LEU A 65 4.54 1.64 17.83
C LEU A 65 4.14 2.93 17.10
N GLY A 66 5.10 3.81 16.83
CA GLY A 66 4.88 5.05 16.09
C GLY A 66 4.40 4.79 14.66
N PHE A 67 5.03 3.83 13.97
CA PHE A 67 4.63 3.38 12.65
C PHE A 67 3.20 2.81 12.67
N GLY A 68 2.90 1.88 13.58
CA GLY A 68 1.57 1.30 13.71
C GLY A 68 0.47 2.34 13.99
N LEU A 69 0.77 3.33 14.84
CA LEU A 69 -0.14 4.45 15.11
C LEU A 69 -0.34 5.31 13.86
N ALA A 70 0.74 5.68 13.16
CA ALA A 70 0.68 6.48 11.94
C ALA A 70 -0.11 5.76 10.83
N THR A 71 0.14 4.47 10.61
CA THR A 71 -0.60 3.63 9.66
C THR A 71 -2.09 3.57 10.02
N SER A 72 -2.41 3.39 11.31
CA SER A 72 -3.80 3.35 11.78
C SER A 72 -4.51 4.68 11.52
N LEU A 73 -3.86 5.80 11.83
CA LEU A 73 -4.41 7.14 11.58
C LEU A 73 -4.60 7.40 10.08
N LEU A 74 -3.67 6.96 9.24
CA LEU A 74 -3.76 7.10 7.78
C LEU A 74 -4.93 6.29 7.22
N LEU A 75 -5.11 5.04 7.67
CA LEU A 75 -6.23 4.18 7.29
C LEU A 75 -7.58 4.78 7.72
N LEU A 76 -7.68 5.25 8.97
CA LEU A 76 -8.90 5.90 9.49
C LEU A 76 -9.21 7.18 8.71
N SER A 77 -8.19 7.96 8.37
CA SER A 77 -8.34 9.16 7.53
C SER A 77 -8.85 8.80 6.13
N GLY A 78 -8.32 7.74 5.52
CA GLY A 78 -8.77 7.23 4.23
C GLY A 78 -10.24 6.77 4.26
N ILE A 79 -10.65 6.05 5.31
CA ILE A 79 -12.06 5.66 5.52
C ILE A 79 -12.95 6.90 5.65
N GLY A 80 -12.51 7.89 6.42
CA GLY A 80 -13.20 9.17 6.57
C GLY A 80 -13.38 9.89 5.24
N LEU A 81 -12.30 10.04 4.45
CA LEU A 81 -12.35 10.64 3.12
C LEU A 81 -13.28 9.88 2.19
N ALA A 82 -13.20 8.55 2.15
CA ALA A 82 -14.08 7.71 1.34
C ALA A 82 -15.57 7.91 1.71
N SER A 83 -15.88 8.05 3.00
CA SER A 83 -17.26 8.31 3.46
C SER A 83 -17.81 9.66 3.01
N VAL A 84 -16.95 10.68 2.90
CA VAL A 84 -17.31 12.01 2.40
C VAL A 84 -17.46 11.98 0.88
N CYS A 85 -16.52 11.37 0.16
CA CYS A 85 -16.52 11.26 -1.30
C CYS A 85 -17.69 10.41 -1.84
N GLN A 86 -18.17 9.43 -1.08
CA GLN A 86 -19.36 8.64 -1.47
C GLN A 86 -20.59 9.51 -1.69
N ARG A 87 -20.67 10.70 -1.08
CA ARG A 87 -21.77 11.66 -1.30
C ARG A 87 -21.76 12.26 -2.70
N TRP A 88 -20.66 12.17 -3.44
CA TRP A 88 -20.43 12.88 -4.70
C TRP A 88 -20.47 11.95 -5.93
N GLU A 89 -20.87 10.69 -5.78
CA GLU A 89 -21.01 9.68 -6.86
C GLU A 89 -19.91 9.75 -7.94
N GLN A 90 -18.63 9.74 -7.55
CA GLN A 90 -17.51 9.74 -8.52
C GLN A 90 -16.72 8.42 -8.53
N PRO A 91 -17.32 7.29 -8.95
CA PRO A 91 -16.61 6.02 -9.01
C PRO A 91 -15.47 6.03 -10.05
N ARG A 92 -15.60 6.81 -11.13
CA ARG A 92 -14.58 6.87 -12.20
C ARG A 92 -13.30 7.58 -11.79
N SER A 93 -13.35 8.59 -10.93
CA SER A 93 -12.14 9.30 -10.47
C SER A 93 -11.29 8.39 -9.58
N LEU A 94 -11.93 7.62 -8.69
CA LEU A 94 -11.26 6.63 -7.85
C LEU A 94 -10.62 5.51 -8.70
N GLN A 95 -11.34 4.99 -9.69
CA GLN A 95 -10.78 4.02 -10.64
C GLN A 95 -9.60 4.59 -11.42
N GLY A 96 -9.67 5.86 -11.83
CA GLY A 96 -8.56 6.56 -12.49
C GLY A 96 -7.31 6.66 -11.62
N ILE A 97 -7.47 6.97 -10.33
CA ILE A 97 -6.36 6.96 -9.35
C ILE A 97 -5.78 5.55 -9.21
N GLY A 98 -6.63 4.52 -9.12
CA GLY A 98 -6.19 3.12 -9.11
C GLY A 98 -5.40 2.74 -10.37
N ALA A 99 -5.85 3.18 -11.54
CA ALA A 99 -5.18 2.92 -12.81
C ALA A 99 -3.82 3.61 -12.88
N LEU A 100 -3.73 4.86 -12.43
CA LEU A 100 -2.45 5.59 -12.31
C LEU A 100 -1.49 4.84 -11.40
N LEU A 101 -1.94 4.41 -10.21
CA LEU A 101 -1.11 3.64 -9.28
C LEU A 101 -0.62 2.32 -9.90
N ALA A 102 -1.50 1.59 -10.60
CA ALA A 102 -1.15 0.35 -11.28
C ALA A 102 -0.13 0.58 -12.41
N LEU A 103 -0.31 1.63 -13.22
CA LEU A 103 0.60 1.97 -14.32
C LEU A 103 1.96 2.46 -13.80
N SER A 104 1.99 3.26 -12.73
CA SER A 104 3.23 3.65 -12.06
C SER A 104 3.97 2.43 -11.51
N SER A 105 3.26 1.49 -10.91
CA SER A 105 3.85 0.24 -10.42
C SER A 105 4.39 -0.61 -11.56
N LEU A 106 3.65 -0.72 -12.67
CA LEU A 106 4.10 -1.44 -13.86
C LEU A 106 5.33 -0.77 -14.50
N TYR A 107 5.39 0.56 -14.52
CA TYR A 107 6.56 1.29 -14.98
C TYR A 107 7.78 0.99 -14.11
N LEU A 108 7.64 1.07 -12.78
CA LEU A 108 8.71 0.75 -11.82
C LEU A 108 9.19 -0.70 -11.88
N TRP A 109 8.36 -1.62 -12.39
CA TRP A 109 8.77 -3.01 -12.61
C TRP A 109 9.82 -3.16 -13.72
N PHE A 110 9.82 -2.26 -14.71
CA PHE A 110 10.70 -2.34 -15.89
C PHE A 110 11.79 -1.26 -15.94
N ALA A 111 11.70 -0.23 -15.10
CA ALA A 111 12.68 0.84 -14.98
C ALA A 111 13.87 0.43 -14.11
#